data_AF-A0A8S3C3E6-F1
#
_entry.id   AF-A0A8S3C3E6-F1
#
_cell.length_a   1.000
_cell.length_b   1.000
_cell.length_c   1.000
_cell.angle_alpha   90.00
_cell.angle_beta   90.00
_cell.angle_gamma   90.00
#
_symmetry.space_group_name_H-M   'P 1'
#
loop_
_entity.id
_entity.type
_entity.pdbx_description
1 polymer ?
#
loop_
_entity_poly.entity_id
_entity_poly.type
_entity_poly.pdbx_seq_one_letter_code
_entity_poly.pdbx_strand_id
1 'polypeptide(L)'
;VSLFELEKKRTAGLQFIVVILQKYTRSWKQYRLYRREISVIKIQNFFKKYRARSYINKLNELFRNVSNTSDFGKSIKWPAPKPGFIPMNNMLKKTYQRWRAYKVIQRIPDDQRAIFELKLLAADYLRQRPTFQETSIRQEWKGDYLLLPEENSHSLEYRKSISELRGKDNFNHVLFSTLSIKLNTHIKTDERAIILTERYLYKLDPKKGFHIRKSGISIDDIISLSVTSGKEQLIVVHLTSNHDLVFYMHTKNDRVGEFVGHVAKLKRRASNFQVDVQRYVSATLDKNKYVINVTWGGVDKIEFRKGSNKNISLMLPNSE
;
A
#
# COMPACT_ATOMS: atom_id res chain seq x y z
N VAL A 1 28.45 -88.02 46.15
CA VAL A 1 27.47 -86.90 46.12
C VAL A 1 26.15 -87.44 46.59
N SER A 2 25.59 -86.94 47.70
CA SER A 2 24.31 -87.42 48.20
C SER A 2 23.17 -86.87 47.33
N LEU A 3 22.05 -87.60 47.22
CA LEU A 3 20.85 -87.15 46.48
C LEU A 3 20.41 -85.74 46.92
N PHE A 4 20.57 -85.44 48.22
CA PHE A 4 20.24 -84.16 48.82
C PHE A 4 21.12 -83.00 48.33
N GLU A 5 22.40 -83.23 48.07
CA GLU A 5 23.29 -82.21 47.48
C GLU A 5 22.93 -81.88 46.03
N LEU A 6 22.50 -82.88 45.26
CA LEU A 6 22.03 -82.69 43.89
C LEU A 6 20.71 -81.92 43.87
N GLU A 7 19.78 -82.22 44.78
CA GLU A 7 18.53 -81.46 44.91
C GLU A 7 18.78 -80.02 45.36
N LYS A 8 19.72 -79.79 46.27
CA LYS A 8 20.11 -78.44 46.70
C LYS A 8 20.72 -77.63 45.54
N LYS A 9 21.60 -78.24 44.74
CA LYS A 9 22.16 -77.63 43.52
C LYS A 9 21.10 -77.39 42.45
N ARG A 10 20.17 -78.33 42.23
CA ARG A 10 19.01 -78.17 41.33
C ARG A 10 18.15 -76.99 41.76
N THR A 11 17.85 -76.89 43.05
CA THR A 11 16.99 -75.83 43.60
C THR A 11 17.64 -74.45 43.48
N ALA A 12 18.96 -74.35 43.72
CA ALA A 12 19.74 -73.14 43.47
C ALA A 12 19.77 -72.75 41.98
N GLY A 13 19.95 -73.72 41.07
CA GLY A 13 19.89 -73.50 39.62
C GLY A 13 18.50 -73.10 39.11
N LEU A 14 17.44 -73.66 39.69
CA LEU A 14 16.05 -73.32 39.35
C LEU A 14 15.75 -71.84 39.66
N GLN A 15 16.24 -71.30 40.77
CA GLN A 15 16.06 -69.88 41.09
C GLN A 15 16.67 -68.97 40.01
N PHE A 16 17.87 -69.29 39.54
CA PHE A 16 18.53 -68.56 38.45
C PHE A 16 17.74 -68.62 37.14
N ILE A 17 17.27 -69.83 36.76
CA ILE A 17 16.44 -70.03 35.55
C ILE A 17 15.12 -69.25 35.66
N VAL A 18 14.45 -69.27 36.81
CA VAL A 18 13.21 -68.50 37.04
C VAL A 18 13.44 -67.01 36.86
N VAL A 19 14.54 -66.45 37.36
CA VAL A 19 14.90 -65.03 37.17
C VAL A 19 15.09 -64.70 35.69
N ILE A 20 15.77 -65.58 34.94
CA ILE A 20 15.94 -65.41 33.49
C ILE A 20 14.58 -65.40 32.77
N LEU A 21 13.71 -66.37 33.05
CA LEU A 21 12.39 -66.47 32.42
C LEU A 21 11.51 -65.25 32.76
N GLN A 22 11.55 -64.80 34.02
CA GLN A 22 10.83 -63.59 34.45
C GLN A 22 11.38 -62.33 33.74
N LYS A 23 12.71 -62.21 33.58
CA LYS A 23 13.34 -61.12 32.82
C LYS A 23 12.85 -61.11 31.39
N TYR A 24 12.95 -62.23 30.66
CA TYR A 24 12.48 -62.30 29.27
C TYR A 24 11.00 -62.01 29.13
N THR A 25 10.17 -62.51 30.05
CA THR A 25 8.72 -62.26 30.05
C THR A 25 8.41 -60.77 30.26
N ARG A 26 9.07 -60.13 31.24
CA ARG A 26 8.93 -58.68 31.49
C ARG A 26 9.40 -57.87 30.29
N SER A 27 10.57 -58.20 29.72
CA SER A 27 11.11 -57.54 28.52
C SER A 27 10.16 -57.70 27.33
N TRP A 28 9.65 -58.90 27.06
CA TRP A 28 8.69 -59.13 25.98
C TRP A 28 7.41 -58.31 26.15
N LYS A 29 6.85 -58.25 27.38
CA LYS A 29 5.70 -57.41 27.69
C LYS A 29 5.98 -55.94 27.38
N GLN A 30 7.16 -55.43 27.77
CA GLN A 30 7.57 -54.05 27.48
C GLN A 30 7.79 -53.80 25.98
N TYR A 31 8.46 -54.72 25.27
CA TYR A 31 8.63 -54.63 23.83
C TYR A 31 7.30 -54.58 23.08
N ARG A 32 6.31 -55.37 23.51
CA ARG A 32 4.96 -55.35 22.93
C ARG A 32 4.27 -54.00 23.15
N LEU A 33 4.39 -53.41 24.34
CA LEU A 33 3.88 -52.07 24.64
C LEU A 33 4.57 -51.01 23.76
N TYR A 34 5.90 -51.04 23.69
CA TYR A 34 6.69 -50.14 22.84
C TYR A 34 6.29 -50.23 21.35
N ARG A 35 6.10 -51.44 20.82
CA ARG A 35 5.65 -51.64 19.43
C ARG A 35 4.23 -51.10 19.21
N ARG A 36 3.36 -51.19 20.21
CA ARG A 36 2.02 -50.60 20.18
C ARG A 36 2.11 -49.07 20.12
N GLU A 37 2.92 -48.44 20.96
CA GLU A 37 3.14 -46.99 20.97
C GLU A 37 3.67 -46.49 19.61
N ILE A 38 4.69 -47.16 19.04
CA ILE A 38 5.18 -46.83 17.69
C ILE A 38 4.07 -46.92 16.64
N SER A 39 3.23 -47.96 16.72
CA SER A 39 2.13 -48.16 15.77
C SER A 39 1.08 -47.05 15.89
N VAL A 40 0.78 -46.59 17.09
CA VAL A 40 -0.10 -45.43 17.33
C VAL A 40 0.46 -44.18 16.66
N ILE A 41 1.75 -43.88 16.85
CA ILE A 41 2.41 -42.72 16.22
C ILE A 41 2.34 -42.83 14.69
N LYS A 42 2.57 -44.02 14.13
CA LYS A 42 2.46 -44.27 12.68
C LYS A 42 1.05 -43.98 12.16
N ILE A 43 0.02 -44.51 12.83
CA ILE A 43 -1.39 -44.29 12.47
C ILE A 43 -1.74 -42.80 12.56
N GLN A 44 -1.34 -42.13 13.64
CA GLN A 44 -1.56 -40.69 13.81
C GLN A 44 -0.94 -39.87 12.67
N ASN A 45 0.29 -40.19 12.26
CA ASN A 45 0.97 -39.51 11.17
C ASN A 45 0.29 -39.74 9.82
N PHE A 46 -0.16 -40.97 9.56
CA PHE A 46 -0.94 -41.29 8.36
C PHE A 46 -2.25 -40.49 8.33
N PHE A 47 -2.97 -40.45 9.45
CA PHE A 47 -4.22 -39.71 9.58
C PHE A 47 -4.04 -38.19 9.42
N LYS A 48 -2.96 -37.61 9.96
CA LYS A 48 -2.60 -36.19 9.74
C LYS A 48 -2.39 -35.90 8.25
N LYS A 49 -1.63 -36.74 7.54
CA LYS A 49 -1.40 -36.60 6.08
C LYS A 49 -2.68 -36.75 5.28
N TYR A 50 -3.52 -37.73 5.62
CA TYR A 50 -4.83 -37.92 5.00
C TYR A 50 -5.71 -36.67 5.14
N ARG A 51 -5.83 -36.10 6.35
CA ARG A 51 -6.62 -34.88 6.58
C ARG A 51 -6.09 -33.69 5.79
N ALA A 52 -4.77 -33.52 5.70
CA ALA A 52 -4.16 -32.47 4.90
C ALA A 52 -4.51 -32.63 3.42
N ARG A 53 -4.33 -33.83 2.86
CA ARG A 53 -4.67 -34.15 1.46
C ARG A 53 -6.16 -33.96 1.18
N SER A 54 -7.03 -34.45 2.05
CA SER A 54 -8.48 -34.27 1.92
C SER A 54 -8.86 -32.78 1.89
N TYR A 55 -8.24 -31.94 2.73
CA TYR A 55 -8.46 -30.50 2.69
C TYR A 55 -7.95 -29.84 1.41
N ILE A 56 -6.75 -30.22 0.93
CA ILE A 56 -6.18 -29.73 -0.32
C ILE A 56 -7.04 -30.16 -1.52
N ASN A 57 -7.52 -31.40 -1.56
CA ASN A 57 -8.40 -31.89 -2.62
C ASN A 57 -9.71 -31.09 -2.66
N LYS A 58 -10.31 -30.81 -1.48
CA LYS A 58 -11.48 -29.95 -1.40
C LYS A 58 -11.19 -28.54 -1.95
N LEU A 59 -10.02 -27.97 -1.68
CA LEU A 59 -9.61 -26.71 -2.29
C LEU A 59 -9.44 -26.84 -3.81
N ASN A 60 -8.78 -27.88 -4.29
CA ASN A 60 -8.60 -28.10 -5.72
C ASN A 60 -9.93 -28.23 -6.46
N GLU A 61 -10.92 -28.89 -5.88
CA GLU A 61 -12.27 -28.98 -6.45
C GLU A 61 -12.95 -27.61 -6.50
N LEU A 62 -12.91 -26.85 -5.41
CA LEU A 62 -13.48 -25.50 -5.35
C LEU A 62 -12.81 -24.52 -6.33
N PHE A 63 -11.49 -24.65 -6.52
CA PHE A 63 -10.70 -23.72 -7.34
C PHE A 63 -10.39 -24.24 -8.76
N ARG A 64 -10.97 -25.39 -9.18
CA ARG A 64 -10.58 -26.11 -10.41
C ARG A 64 -10.62 -25.26 -11.68
N ASN A 65 -11.64 -24.42 -11.85
CA ASN A 65 -11.88 -23.63 -13.07
C ASN A 65 -11.74 -22.12 -12.86
N VAL A 66 -11.08 -21.72 -11.78
CA VAL A 66 -11.02 -20.32 -11.35
C VAL A 66 -10.23 -19.41 -12.29
N SER A 67 -9.33 -19.98 -13.10
CA SER A 67 -8.64 -19.22 -14.16
C SER A 67 -9.58 -18.64 -15.20
N ASN A 68 -10.71 -19.31 -15.43
CA ASN A 68 -11.64 -19.00 -16.52
C ASN A 68 -12.77 -18.07 -16.06
N THR A 69 -12.92 -17.87 -14.74
CA THR A 69 -13.92 -16.93 -14.23
C THR A 69 -13.44 -15.50 -14.38
N SER A 70 -14.38 -14.58 -14.59
CA SER A 70 -14.06 -13.14 -14.76
C SER A 70 -13.36 -12.57 -13.51
N ASP A 71 -13.80 -12.98 -12.32
CA ASP A 71 -13.33 -12.48 -11.02
C ASP A 71 -12.07 -13.18 -10.47
N PHE A 72 -11.57 -14.20 -11.19
CA PHE A 72 -10.54 -15.12 -10.74
C PHE A 72 -10.83 -15.64 -9.32
N GLY A 73 -12.08 -16.05 -9.05
CA GLY A 73 -12.49 -16.72 -7.82
C GLY A 73 -12.41 -15.82 -6.58
N LYS A 74 -12.62 -14.51 -6.74
CA LYS A 74 -12.74 -13.55 -5.62
C LYS A 74 -13.97 -13.86 -4.76
N SER A 75 -15.05 -14.28 -5.41
CA SER A 75 -16.34 -14.60 -4.79
C SER A 75 -16.34 -15.92 -4.01
N ILE A 76 -15.34 -16.77 -4.21
CA ILE A 76 -15.30 -18.12 -3.61
C ILE A 76 -14.95 -18.01 -2.12
N LYS A 77 -15.84 -18.55 -1.29
CA LYS A 77 -15.61 -18.64 0.15
C LYS A 77 -14.59 -19.72 0.46
N TRP A 78 -13.50 -19.32 1.09
CA TRP A 78 -12.44 -20.26 1.50
C TRP A 78 -12.93 -21.16 2.64
N PRO A 79 -12.81 -22.50 2.55
CA PRO A 79 -13.29 -23.41 3.58
C PRO A 79 -12.52 -23.27 4.89
N ALA A 80 -13.21 -23.35 6.03
CA ALA A 80 -12.60 -23.24 7.35
C ALA A 80 -11.56 -24.35 7.58
N PRO A 81 -10.29 -24.00 7.92
CA PRO A 81 -9.29 -24.99 8.26
C PRO A 81 -9.53 -25.54 9.67
N LYS A 82 -9.09 -26.77 9.91
CA LYS A 82 -9.00 -27.33 11.27
C LYS A 82 -7.83 -26.66 12.02
N PRO A 83 -7.86 -26.55 13.37
CA PRO A 83 -6.90 -25.75 14.13
C PRO A 83 -5.42 -26.04 13.81
N GLY A 84 -5.03 -27.31 13.73
CA GLY A 84 -3.66 -27.72 13.41
C GLY A 84 -3.20 -27.41 11.97
N PHE A 85 -4.08 -26.96 11.09
CA PHE A 85 -3.79 -26.67 9.67
C PHE A 85 -3.92 -25.18 9.33
N ILE A 86 -4.16 -24.30 10.31
CA ILE A 86 -4.24 -22.86 10.09
C ILE A 86 -2.98 -22.29 9.41
N PRO A 87 -1.73 -22.66 9.82
CA PRO A 87 -0.53 -22.14 9.16
C PRO A 87 -0.44 -22.53 7.68
N MET A 88 -0.69 -23.82 7.37
CA MET A 88 -0.74 -24.33 6.00
C MET A 88 -1.81 -23.60 5.18
N ASN A 89 -3.00 -23.40 5.76
CA ASN A 89 -4.09 -22.70 5.12
C ASN A 89 -3.74 -21.24 4.78
N ASN A 90 -3.08 -20.54 5.72
CA ASN A 90 -2.63 -19.17 5.50
C ASN A 90 -1.58 -19.08 4.39
N MET A 91 -0.68 -20.08 4.31
CA MET A 91 0.28 -20.18 3.21
C MET A 91 -0.44 -20.38 1.86
N LEU A 92 -1.39 -21.31 1.78
CA LEU A 92 -2.18 -21.54 0.56
C LEU A 92 -2.97 -20.29 0.13
N LYS A 93 -3.60 -19.59 1.08
CA LYS A 93 -4.29 -18.32 0.81
C LYS A 93 -3.34 -17.27 0.23
N LYS A 94 -2.14 -17.10 0.82
CA LYS A 94 -1.13 -16.16 0.31
C LYS A 94 -0.68 -16.54 -1.11
N THR A 95 -0.43 -17.82 -1.36
CA THR A 95 -0.06 -18.32 -2.70
C THR A 95 -1.17 -18.03 -3.71
N TYR A 96 -2.42 -18.29 -3.36
CA TYR A 96 -3.58 -17.99 -4.20
C TYR A 96 -3.73 -16.49 -4.46
N GLN A 97 -3.59 -15.64 -3.44
CA GLN A 97 -3.63 -14.19 -3.58
C GLN A 97 -2.54 -13.66 -4.52
N ARG A 98 -1.33 -14.21 -4.45
CA ARG A 98 -0.22 -13.87 -5.37
C ARG A 98 -0.53 -14.29 -6.80
N TRP A 99 -0.98 -15.54 -6.99
CA TRP A 99 -1.40 -16.02 -8.31
C TRP A 99 -2.53 -15.16 -8.91
N ARG A 100 -3.52 -14.82 -8.09
CA ARG A 100 -4.66 -13.99 -8.52
C ARG A 100 -4.20 -12.57 -8.87
N ALA A 101 -3.35 -11.96 -8.06
CA ALA A 101 -2.77 -10.65 -8.35
C ALA A 101 -1.98 -10.68 -9.67
N TYR A 102 -1.16 -11.71 -9.87
CA TYR A 102 -0.44 -11.93 -11.13
C TYR A 102 -1.41 -12.05 -12.32
N LYS A 103 -2.49 -12.84 -12.20
CA LYS A 103 -3.48 -12.98 -13.27
C LYS A 103 -4.23 -11.70 -13.60
N VAL A 104 -4.51 -10.87 -12.60
CA VAL A 104 -5.09 -9.53 -12.82
C VAL A 104 -4.10 -8.62 -13.55
N ILE A 105 -2.85 -8.56 -13.09
CA ILE A 105 -1.80 -7.72 -13.70
C ILE A 105 -1.48 -8.18 -15.12
N GLN A 106 -1.51 -9.49 -15.38
CA GLN A 106 -1.26 -10.08 -16.70
C GLN A 106 -2.28 -9.61 -17.76
N ARG A 107 -3.53 -9.29 -17.37
CA ARG A 107 -4.54 -8.74 -18.28
C ARG A 107 -4.30 -7.26 -18.63
N ILE A 108 -3.43 -6.57 -17.90
CA ILE A 108 -3.14 -5.15 -18.12
C ILE A 108 -2.03 -5.02 -19.15
N PRO A 109 -2.25 -4.25 -20.25
CA PRO A 109 -1.24 -3.92 -21.24
C PRO A 109 0.03 -3.33 -20.61
N ASP A 110 1.21 -3.65 -21.17
CA ASP A 110 2.51 -3.26 -20.59
C ASP A 110 2.67 -1.74 -20.45
N ASP A 111 2.18 -0.98 -21.43
CA ASP A 111 2.12 0.49 -21.45
C ASP A 111 1.30 1.08 -20.29
N GLN A 112 0.25 0.39 -19.87
CA GLN A 112 -0.64 0.85 -18.80
C GLN A 112 -0.20 0.39 -17.41
N ARG A 113 0.79 -0.52 -17.29
CA ARG A 113 1.22 -1.06 -15.99
C ARG A 113 1.81 0.00 -15.08
N ALA A 114 2.57 0.96 -15.64
CA ALA A 114 3.15 2.05 -14.85
C ALA A 114 2.07 2.95 -14.24
N ILE A 115 1.03 3.26 -15.01
CA ILE A 115 -0.12 4.05 -14.56
C ILE A 115 -0.97 3.24 -13.56
N PHE A 116 -1.16 1.94 -13.80
CA PHE A 116 -1.86 1.06 -12.87
C PHE A 116 -1.16 0.98 -11.49
N GLU A 117 0.16 0.82 -11.47
CA GLU A 117 0.95 0.87 -10.23
C GLU A 117 0.73 2.21 -9.52
N LEU A 118 0.74 3.31 -10.26
CA LEU A 118 0.55 4.65 -9.72
C LEU A 118 -0.85 4.82 -9.10
N LYS A 119 -1.90 4.35 -9.80
CA LYS A 119 -3.29 4.36 -9.30
C LYS A 119 -3.44 3.50 -8.05
N LEU A 120 -2.77 2.35 -7.99
CA LEU A 120 -2.77 1.47 -6.83
C LEU A 120 -2.14 2.16 -5.61
N LEU A 121 -0.98 2.80 -5.80
CA LEU A 121 -0.32 3.57 -4.75
C LEU A 121 -1.22 4.71 -4.23
N ALA A 122 -1.84 5.47 -5.14
CA ALA A 122 -2.78 6.51 -4.73
C ALA A 122 -4.00 5.96 -3.98
N ALA A 123 -4.50 4.78 -4.36
CA ALA A 123 -5.67 4.15 -3.74
C ALA A 123 -5.44 3.75 -2.29
N ASP A 124 -4.21 3.38 -1.93
CA ASP A 124 -3.85 3.05 -0.54
C ASP A 124 -4.03 4.27 0.38
N TYR A 125 -3.75 5.47 -0.13
CA TYR A 125 -3.83 6.73 0.62
C TYR A 125 -5.20 7.43 0.52
N LEU A 126 -5.87 7.35 -0.62
CA LEU A 126 -7.09 8.11 -0.90
C LEU A 126 -8.39 7.32 -0.72
N ARG A 127 -8.34 6.19 -0.03
CA ARG A 127 -9.52 5.34 0.20
C ARG A 127 -10.70 6.08 0.83
N GLN A 128 -10.41 7.07 1.68
CA GLN A 128 -11.40 7.88 2.40
C GLN A 128 -11.94 9.07 1.58
N ARG A 129 -11.45 9.29 0.36
CA ARG A 129 -11.89 10.36 -0.54
C ARG A 129 -12.83 9.80 -1.61
N PRO A 130 -14.16 10.03 -1.55
CA PRO A 130 -15.12 9.39 -2.46
C PRO A 130 -14.88 9.71 -3.94
N THR A 131 -14.53 10.96 -4.24
CA THR A 131 -14.24 11.43 -5.61
C THR A 131 -13.12 10.64 -6.27
N PHE A 132 -12.11 10.19 -5.52
CA PHE A 132 -11.06 9.36 -6.08
C PHE A 132 -11.63 8.06 -6.67
N GLN A 133 -12.54 7.40 -5.95
CA GLN A 133 -13.15 6.13 -6.39
C GLN A 133 -14.15 6.31 -7.55
N GLU A 134 -14.87 7.42 -7.56
CA GLU A 134 -15.92 7.69 -8.53
C GLU A 134 -15.36 8.18 -9.87
N THR A 135 -14.43 9.15 -9.85
CA THR A 135 -13.98 9.87 -11.04
C THR A 135 -12.49 9.70 -11.31
N SER A 136 -11.62 10.00 -10.34
CA SER A 136 -10.15 10.07 -10.59
C SER A 136 -9.54 8.76 -11.09
N ILE A 137 -9.97 7.60 -10.55
CA ILE A 137 -9.48 6.27 -11.01
C ILE A 137 -9.87 5.99 -12.47
N ARG A 138 -11.03 6.47 -12.93
CA ARG A 138 -11.54 6.22 -14.28
C ARG A 138 -10.91 7.12 -15.33
N GLN A 139 -10.36 8.25 -14.90
CA GLN A 139 -9.68 9.20 -15.78
C GLN A 139 -8.32 8.68 -16.24
N GLU A 140 -7.90 9.16 -17.40
CA GLU A 140 -6.55 8.97 -17.89
C GLU A 140 -5.60 9.93 -17.16
N TRP A 141 -4.49 9.40 -16.68
CA TRP A 141 -3.46 10.16 -15.94
C TRP A 141 -2.31 10.45 -16.92
N LYS A 142 -2.15 11.71 -17.30
CA LYS A 142 -1.20 12.15 -18.33
C LYS A 142 0.15 12.61 -17.78
N GLY A 143 0.21 13.00 -16.51
CA GLY A 143 1.39 13.52 -15.82
C GLY A 143 1.64 14.99 -16.15
N ASP A 144 2.39 15.25 -17.22
CA ASP A 144 2.84 16.59 -17.60
C ASP A 144 1.77 17.35 -18.41
N TYR A 145 0.74 17.87 -17.71
CA TYR A 145 -0.38 18.57 -18.35
C TYR A 145 0.00 19.91 -18.99
N LEU A 146 1.03 20.60 -18.47
CA LEU A 146 1.45 21.91 -18.99
C LEU A 146 2.14 21.84 -20.35
N LEU A 147 2.55 20.66 -20.81
CA LEU A 147 2.98 20.43 -22.19
C LEU A 147 1.80 20.42 -23.18
N LEU A 148 0.59 20.17 -22.71
CA LEU A 148 -0.60 20.06 -23.57
C LEU A 148 -1.08 21.47 -23.95
N PRO A 149 -1.16 21.81 -25.25
CA PRO A 149 -1.66 23.12 -25.68
C PRO A 149 -3.10 23.40 -25.24
N GLU A 150 -3.91 22.36 -25.04
CA GLU A 150 -5.30 22.46 -24.56
C GLU A 150 -5.40 22.97 -23.11
N GLU A 151 -4.38 22.71 -22.29
CA GLU A 151 -4.35 23.06 -20.87
C GLU A 151 -3.50 24.31 -20.62
N ASN A 152 -2.54 24.59 -21.49
CA ASN A 152 -1.60 25.68 -21.35
C ASN A 152 -1.31 26.34 -22.70
N SER A 153 -1.86 27.55 -22.90
CA SER A 153 -1.59 28.38 -24.07
C SER A 153 -0.10 28.75 -24.22
N HIS A 154 0.67 28.72 -23.14
CA HIS A 154 2.10 29.04 -23.09
C HIS A 154 2.98 27.77 -23.01
N SER A 155 2.54 26.65 -23.60
CA SER A 155 3.25 25.36 -23.58
C SER A 155 4.68 25.43 -24.17
N LEU A 156 4.92 26.31 -25.14
CA LEU A 156 6.25 26.54 -25.72
C LEU A 156 7.22 27.20 -24.74
N GLU A 157 6.77 28.22 -24.01
CA GLU A 157 7.56 28.89 -22.98
C GLU A 157 7.85 27.93 -21.83
N TYR A 158 6.84 27.16 -21.42
CA TYR A 158 6.98 26.09 -20.44
C TYR A 158 8.07 25.09 -20.83
N ARG A 159 8.04 24.59 -22.07
CA ARG A 159 9.03 23.61 -22.57
C ARG A 159 10.46 24.17 -22.53
N LYS A 160 10.64 25.44 -22.89
CA LYS A 160 11.95 26.12 -22.81
C LYS A 160 12.46 26.18 -21.37
N SER A 161 11.61 26.66 -20.45
CA SER A 161 11.96 26.76 -19.02
C SER A 161 12.29 25.39 -18.40
N ILE A 162 11.54 24.34 -18.75
CA ILE A 162 11.83 22.98 -18.29
C ILE A 162 13.16 22.45 -18.83
N SER A 163 13.51 22.75 -20.08
CA SER A 163 14.81 22.36 -20.64
C SER A 163 15.97 23.01 -19.90
N GLU A 164 15.85 24.28 -19.53
CA GLU A 164 16.85 25.00 -18.73
C GLU A 164 16.98 24.41 -17.32
N LEU A 165 15.84 24.16 -16.66
CA LEU A 165 15.79 23.52 -15.34
C LEU A 165 16.41 22.11 -15.37
N ARG A 166 16.16 21.36 -16.45
CA ARG A 166 16.72 20.02 -16.62
C ARG A 166 18.24 20.07 -16.69
N GLY A 167 18.81 21.02 -17.43
CA GLY A 167 20.25 21.22 -17.48
C GLY A 167 20.86 21.61 -16.13
N LYS A 168 20.12 22.37 -15.31
CA LYS A 168 20.59 22.85 -14.00
C LYS A 168 20.51 21.79 -12.89
N ASP A 169 19.35 21.14 -12.74
CA ASP A 169 19.05 20.30 -11.57
C ASP A 169 19.12 18.78 -11.90
N ASN A 170 19.38 18.44 -13.17
CA ASN A 170 19.64 17.09 -13.68
C ASN A 170 18.58 16.06 -13.27
N PHE A 171 17.33 16.32 -13.66
CA PHE A 171 16.22 15.36 -13.57
C PHE A 171 15.93 14.75 -14.95
N ASN A 172 15.30 13.57 -15.00
CA ASN A 172 15.07 12.89 -16.28
C ASN A 172 13.72 13.28 -16.87
N HIS A 173 12.67 13.22 -16.05
CA HIS A 173 11.30 13.43 -16.48
C HIS A 173 10.53 14.37 -15.55
N VAL A 174 9.61 15.12 -16.13
CA VAL A 174 8.53 15.74 -15.37
C VAL A 174 7.48 14.65 -15.16
N LEU A 175 7.20 14.35 -13.89
CA LEU A 175 6.25 13.32 -13.50
C LEU A 175 4.82 13.87 -13.50
N PHE A 176 4.66 15.11 -13.02
CA PHE A 176 3.37 15.77 -12.97
C PHE A 176 3.53 17.27 -13.14
N SER A 177 2.62 17.93 -13.85
CA SER A 177 2.59 19.38 -13.93
C SER A 177 1.16 19.92 -14.01
N THR A 178 0.90 21.08 -13.39
CA THR A 178 -0.43 21.72 -13.46
C THR A 178 -0.35 23.21 -13.14
N LEU A 179 -1.30 23.99 -13.64
CA LEU A 179 -1.58 25.31 -13.11
C LEU A 179 -2.30 25.17 -11.77
N SER A 180 -1.99 26.08 -10.85
CA SER A 180 -2.54 26.08 -9.50
C SER A 180 -2.66 27.50 -8.96
N ILE A 181 -3.47 27.60 -7.91
CA ILE A 181 -3.62 28.81 -7.12
C ILE A 181 -2.98 28.52 -5.77
N LYS A 182 -1.85 29.16 -5.51
CA LYS A 182 -1.01 28.95 -4.34
C LYS A 182 -1.34 29.99 -3.27
N LEU A 183 -1.40 29.54 -2.02
CA LEU A 183 -1.39 30.42 -0.85
C LEU A 183 0.05 30.79 -0.49
N ASN A 184 0.34 32.08 -0.42
CA ASN A 184 1.64 32.57 0.04
C ASN A 184 1.65 32.86 1.55
N THR A 185 2.84 33.14 2.07
CA THR A 185 3.06 33.35 3.51
C THR A 185 2.37 34.60 4.06
N HIS A 186 2.09 35.58 3.20
CA HIS A 186 1.32 36.77 3.53
C HIS A 186 -0.19 36.56 3.39
N ILE A 187 -0.63 35.31 3.25
CA ILE A 187 -2.05 34.91 3.10
C ILE A 187 -2.67 35.58 1.86
N LYS A 188 -1.87 35.74 0.80
CA LYS A 188 -2.33 36.19 -0.51
C LYS A 188 -2.31 35.05 -1.50
N THR A 189 -3.24 35.15 -2.44
CA THR A 189 -3.41 34.25 -3.58
C THR A 189 -2.37 34.55 -4.66
N ASP A 190 -1.68 33.52 -5.14
CA ASP A 190 -0.68 33.61 -6.21
C ASP A 190 -0.90 32.49 -7.23
N GLU A 191 -1.11 32.81 -8.50
CA GLU A 191 -1.12 31.80 -9.58
C GLU A 191 0.29 31.23 -9.79
N ARG A 192 0.43 29.91 -9.71
CA ARG A 192 1.72 29.22 -9.88
C ARG A 192 1.53 27.92 -10.64
N ALA A 193 2.52 27.58 -11.46
CA ALA A 193 2.65 26.26 -12.04
C ALA A 193 3.37 25.34 -11.05
N ILE A 194 2.76 24.22 -10.71
CA ILE A 194 3.34 23.18 -9.86
C ILE A 194 3.92 22.11 -10.77
N ILE A 195 5.17 21.74 -10.53
CA ILE A 195 5.89 20.75 -11.34
C ILE A 195 6.58 19.79 -10.40
N LEU A 196 6.28 18.51 -10.54
CA LEU A 196 6.89 17.43 -9.80
C LEU A 196 7.85 16.67 -10.73
N THR A 197 9.08 16.51 -10.28
CA THR A 197 10.13 15.71 -10.93
C THR A 197 10.58 14.60 -9.98
N GLU A 198 11.56 13.77 -10.38
CA GLU A 198 12.08 12.74 -9.48
C GLU A 198 12.84 13.31 -8.27
N ARG A 199 13.32 14.56 -8.37
CA ARG A 199 14.22 15.17 -7.37
C ARG A 199 13.62 16.36 -6.65
N TYR A 200 12.76 17.11 -7.32
CA TYR A 200 12.23 18.36 -6.80
C TYR A 200 10.75 18.59 -7.12
N LEU A 201 10.10 19.33 -6.24
CA LEU A 201 8.82 19.98 -6.44
C LEU A 201 9.05 21.48 -6.66
N TYR A 202 8.71 21.95 -7.86
CA TYR A 202 8.91 23.33 -8.27
C TYR A 202 7.61 24.14 -8.26
N LYS A 203 7.79 25.46 -8.11
CA LYS A 203 6.74 26.50 -8.19
C LYS A 203 7.19 27.59 -9.17
N LEU A 204 6.64 27.56 -10.38
CA LEU A 204 7.03 28.46 -11.46
C LEU A 204 5.96 29.54 -11.62
N ASP A 205 6.35 30.71 -12.14
CA ASP A 205 5.44 31.83 -12.38
C ASP A 205 4.99 31.83 -13.84
N PRO A 206 3.76 31.38 -14.17
CA PRO A 206 3.31 31.27 -15.57
C PRO A 206 3.28 32.63 -16.27
N LYS A 207 3.08 33.73 -15.54
CA LYS A 207 3.05 35.10 -16.10
C LYS A 207 4.44 35.64 -16.42
N LYS A 208 5.51 34.96 -15.96
CA LYS A 208 6.90 35.34 -16.17
C LYS A 208 7.66 34.25 -16.95
N GLY A 209 7.03 33.69 -17.98
CA GLY A 209 7.64 32.66 -18.83
C GLY A 209 8.07 31.41 -18.06
N PHE A 210 7.30 31.04 -17.03
CA PHE A 210 7.60 29.93 -16.12
C PHE A 210 8.93 30.10 -15.36
N HIS A 211 9.38 31.33 -15.09
CA HIS A 211 10.61 31.51 -14.33
C HIS A 211 10.51 31.01 -12.88
N ILE A 212 11.61 30.42 -12.39
CA ILE A 212 11.75 29.93 -11.02
C ILE A 212 12.28 31.03 -10.11
N ARG A 213 11.50 31.45 -9.10
CA ARG A 213 11.94 32.52 -8.17
C ARG A 213 12.85 32.05 -7.04
N LYS A 214 12.65 30.82 -6.57
CA LYS A 214 13.42 30.18 -5.47
C LYS A 214 13.71 28.75 -5.90
N SER A 215 14.77 28.15 -5.37
CA SER A 215 15.10 26.74 -5.63
C SER A 215 13.89 25.80 -5.42
N GLY A 216 13.91 24.68 -6.14
CA GLY A 216 12.93 23.62 -5.95
C GLY A 216 12.95 23.07 -4.53
N ILE A 217 11.81 22.59 -4.07
CA ILE A 217 11.69 21.88 -2.80
C ILE A 217 12.19 20.47 -3.04
N SER A 218 13.21 20.01 -2.30
CA SER A 218 13.70 18.64 -2.44
C SER A 218 12.57 17.67 -2.11
N ILE A 219 12.45 16.58 -2.86
CA ILE A 219 11.49 15.53 -2.51
C ILE A 219 11.76 15.03 -1.08
N ASP A 220 13.02 14.97 -0.63
CA ASP A 220 13.38 14.55 0.73
C ASP A 220 12.77 15.43 1.82
N ASP A 221 12.58 16.73 1.55
CA ASP A 221 11.98 17.68 2.51
C ASP A 221 10.47 17.49 2.71
N ILE A 222 9.81 16.71 1.85
CA ILE A 222 8.38 16.40 1.96
C ILE A 222 8.17 15.33 3.04
N ILE A 223 7.43 15.67 4.10
CA ILE A 223 7.12 14.77 5.21
C ILE A 223 5.84 13.99 4.93
N SER A 224 4.76 14.70 4.63
CA SER A 224 3.42 14.15 4.42
C SER A 224 2.61 15.08 3.52
N LEU A 225 1.44 14.60 3.09
CA LEU A 225 0.45 15.39 2.38
C LEU A 225 -0.83 15.49 3.20
N SER A 226 -1.53 16.60 3.08
CA SER A 226 -2.95 16.68 3.46
C SER A 226 -3.79 17.11 2.27
N VAL A 227 -4.93 16.47 2.08
CA VAL A 227 -5.85 16.74 0.97
C VAL A 227 -7.29 16.85 1.47
N THR A 228 -8.09 17.62 0.75
CA THR A 228 -9.52 17.76 1.06
C THR A 228 -10.29 16.48 0.75
N SER A 229 -11.21 16.09 1.64
CA SER A 229 -12.04 14.89 1.48
C SER A 229 -13.15 15.04 0.43
N GLY A 230 -13.47 16.27 0.01
CA GLY A 230 -14.54 16.56 -0.95
C GLY A 230 -14.12 16.54 -2.41
N LYS A 231 -14.88 17.24 -3.26
CA LYS A 231 -14.61 17.40 -4.70
C LYS A 231 -13.49 18.39 -4.99
N GLU A 232 -13.16 19.20 -4.00
CA GLU A 232 -12.15 20.22 -4.08
C GLU A 232 -10.76 19.58 -4.20
N GLN A 233 -9.88 20.28 -4.90
CA GLN A 233 -8.51 19.84 -5.19
C GLN A 233 -7.49 20.68 -4.43
N LEU A 234 -7.74 20.90 -3.13
CA LEU A 234 -6.81 21.58 -2.23
C LEU A 234 -5.81 20.57 -1.67
N ILE A 235 -4.53 20.90 -1.78
CA ILE A 235 -3.41 20.08 -1.33
C ILE A 235 -2.50 20.93 -0.45
N VAL A 236 -2.06 20.33 0.65
CA VAL A 236 -1.00 20.85 1.51
C VAL A 236 0.15 19.84 1.51
N VAL A 237 1.33 20.31 1.14
CA VAL A 237 2.58 19.55 1.23
C VAL A 237 3.29 19.99 2.49
N HIS A 238 3.39 19.08 3.46
CA HIS A 238 4.05 19.35 4.73
C HIS A 238 5.55 19.21 4.59
N LEU A 239 6.29 20.25 4.99
CA LEU A 239 7.74 20.33 4.80
C LEU A 239 8.49 20.33 6.13
N THR A 240 9.71 19.79 6.13
CA THR A 240 10.65 19.82 7.26
C THR A 240 10.94 21.23 7.77
N SER A 241 10.85 22.24 6.89
CA SER A 241 11.09 23.65 7.21
C SER A 241 9.95 24.31 8.00
N ASN A 242 8.82 23.62 8.26
CA ASN A 242 7.60 24.20 8.83
C ASN A 242 7.03 25.37 7.99
N HIS A 243 7.29 25.35 6.68
CA HIS A 243 6.79 26.32 5.69
C HIS A 243 6.09 25.54 4.58
N ASP A 244 4.91 25.03 4.92
CA ASP A 244 4.14 24.12 4.08
C ASP A 244 3.75 24.79 2.76
N LEU A 245 3.72 23.98 1.70
CA LEU A 245 3.24 24.43 0.40
C LEU A 245 1.76 24.12 0.28
N VAL A 246 0.95 25.17 0.20
CA VAL A 246 -0.50 25.07 0.04
C VAL A 246 -0.88 25.54 -1.36
N PHE A 247 -1.61 24.71 -2.11
CA PHE A 247 -2.12 25.07 -3.42
C PHE A 247 -3.44 24.37 -3.76
N TYR A 248 -4.22 25.02 -4.58
CA TYR A 248 -5.48 24.52 -5.14
C TYR A 248 -5.33 24.31 -6.64
N MET A 249 -5.74 23.14 -7.15
CA MET A 249 -5.76 22.86 -8.59
C MET A 249 -7.14 23.17 -9.15
N HIS A 250 -7.27 24.27 -9.88
CA HIS A 250 -8.51 24.57 -10.59
C HIS A 250 -8.52 23.86 -11.94
N THR A 251 -8.96 22.60 -11.95
CA THR A 251 -8.98 21.77 -13.15
C THR A 251 -10.32 21.07 -13.26
N LYS A 252 -10.77 20.81 -14.50
CA LYS A 252 -12.05 20.13 -14.76
C LYS A 252 -12.07 18.71 -14.22
N ASN A 253 -10.94 18.02 -14.34
CA ASN A 253 -10.74 16.64 -13.91
C ASN A 253 -10.02 16.58 -12.56
N ASP A 254 -10.23 15.52 -11.79
CA ASP A 254 -9.67 15.40 -10.45
C ASP A 254 -8.24 14.84 -10.49
N ARG A 255 -7.27 15.74 -10.37
CA ARG A 255 -5.83 15.44 -10.46
C ARG A 255 -5.17 15.15 -9.11
N VAL A 256 -5.92 15.23 -8.01
CA VAL A 256 -5.39 14.96 -6.66
C VAL A 256 -4.83 13.55 -6.56
N GLY A 257 -5.56 12.57 -7.14
CA GLY A 257 -5.13 11.16 -7.16
C GLY A 257 -3.78 10.95 -7.79
N GLU A 258 -3.55 11.57 -8.93
CA GLU A 258 -2.31 11.44 -9.69
C GLU A 258 -1.13 12.11 -8.99
N PHE A 259 -1.31 13.34 -8.49
CA PHE A 259 -0.28 14.03 -7.72
C PHE A 259 0.13 13.21 -6.48
N VAL A 260 -0.84 12.73 -5.70
CA VAL A 260 -0.59 11.89 -4.53
C VAL A 260 0.11 10.59 -4.92
N GLY A 261 -0.32 9.95 -6.01
CA GLY A 261 0.31 8.73 -6.54
C GLY A 261 1.80 8.93 -6.86
N HIS A 262 2.16 10.04 -7.52
CA HIS A 262 3.55 10.33 -7.84
C HIS A 262 4.40 10.62 -6.59
N VAL A 263 3.91 11.45 -5.66
CA VAL A 263 4.62 11.72 -4.41
C VAL A 263 4.80 10.44 -3.59
N ALA A 264 3.74 9.61 -3.48
CA ALA A 264 3.80 8.31 -2.82
C ALA A 264 4.82 7.37 -3.47
N LYS A 265 4.88 7.33 -4.80
CA LYS A 265 5.87 6.53 -5.54
C LYS A 265 7.30 6.97 -5.23
N LEU A 266 7.57 8.27 -5.21
CA LEU A 266 8.88 8.82 -4.84
C LEU A 266 9.23 8.56 -3.38
N LYS A 267 8.23 8.61 -2.49
CA LYS A 267 8.38 8.37 -1.05
C LYS A 267 8.25 6.91 -0.63
N ARG A 268 8.15 5.96 -1.57
CA ARG A 268 7.96 4.53 -1.27
C ARG A 268 9.05 3.91 -0.39
N ARG A 269 10.28 4.47 -0.43
CA ARG A 269 11.40 4.05 0.42
C ARG A 269 11.38 4.67 1.82
N ALA A 270 10.64 5.76 2.02
CA ALA A 270 10.48 6.40 3.31
C ALA A 270 9.43 5.63 4.12
N SER A 271 9.81 5.13 5.30
CA SER A 271 8.95 4.26 6.12
C SER A 271 7.68 4.93 6.66
N ASN A 272 7.64 6.26 6.68
CA ASN A 272 6.65 7.03 7.43
C ASN A 272 5.84 8.02 6.57
N PHE A 273 5.87 7.91 5.24
CA PHE A 273 5.08 8.81 4.40
C PHE A 273 3.58 8.54 4.56
N GLN A 274 2.83 9.58 4.90
CA GLN A 274 1.39 9.53 5.15
C GLN A 274 0.67 10.63 4.37
N VAL A 275 -0.62 10.37 4.12
CA VAL A 275 -1.53 11.30 3.45
C VAL A 275 -2.79 11.40 4.29
N ASP A 276 -3.07 12.59 4.80
CA ASP A 276 -4.26 12.88 5.59
C ASP A 276 -5.38 13.39 4.71
N VAL A 277 -6.53 12.70 4.72
CA VAL A 277 -7.73 13.10 4.00
C VAL A 277 -8.70 13.73 4.98
N GLN A 278 -8.90 15.04 4.93
CA GLN A 278 -9.69 15.78 5.92
C GLN A 278 -10.64 16.79 5.26
N ARG A 279 -11.73 17.13 5.94
CA ARG A 279 -12.64 18.21 5.47
C ARG A 279 -12.00 19.59 5.62
N TYR A 280 -11.25 19.79 6.70
CA TYR A 280 -10.48 20.99 6.99
C TYR A 280 -9.02 20.59 7.05
N VAL A 281 -8.17 21.28 6.31
CA VAL A 281 -6.75 20.91 6.20
C VAL A 281 -5.91 21.89 7.01
N SER A 282 -4.99 21.39 7.83
CA SER A 282 -4.05 22.26 8.55
C SER A 282 -2.81 22.54 7.70
N ALA A 283 -2.22 23.73 7.84
CA ALA A 283 -0.97 24.09 7.19
C ALA A 283 -0.13 25.00 8.10
N THR A 284 1.19 24.83 8.07
CA THR A 284 2.12 25.71 8.78
C THR A 284 2.72 26.72 7.81
N LEU A 285 2.41 28.00 7.99
CA LEU A 285 2.92 29.11 7.18
C LEU A 285 3.71 30.03 8.10
N ASP A 286 5.00 30.25 7.81
CA ASP A 286 5.90 31.08 8.63
C ASP A 286 5.81 30.77 10.13
N LYS A 287 5.91 29.47 10.48
CA LYS A 287 5.82 28.92 11.86
C LYS A 287 4.44 29.06 12.53
N ASN A 288 3.45 29.65 11.87
CA ASN A 288 2.09 29.72 12.36
C ASN A 288 1.24 28.61 11.75
N LYS A 289 0.52 27.87 12.59
CA LYS A 289 -0.46 26.89 12.14
C LYS A 289 -1.78 27.57 11.79
N TYR A 290 -2.28 27.27 10.61
CA TYR A 290 -3.58 27.72 10.12
C TYR A 290 -4.46 26.52 9.79
N VAL A 291 -5.77 26.68 9.97
CA VAL A 291 -6.76 25.73 9.47
C VAL A 291 -7.38 26.30 8.21
N ILE A 292 -7.41 25.50 7.15
CA ILE A 292 -7.91 25.87 5.84
C ILE A 292 -9.22 25.15 5.58
N ASN A 293 -10.28 25.92 5.39
CA ASN A 293 -11.60 25.45 5.01
C ASN A 293 -11.91 25.86 3.58
N VAL A 294 -12.71 25.06 2.88
CA VAL A 294 -13.19 25.41 1.55
C VAL A 294 -14.63 25.87 1.64
N THR A 295 -14.93 27.01 1.02
CA THR A 295 -16.24 27.66 1.03
C THR A 295 -16.63 28.03 -0.39
N TRP A 296 -17.88 27.75 -0.75
CA TRP A 296 -18.44 28.03 -2.06
C TRP A 296 -19.23 29.34 -2.04
N GLY A 297 -19.09 30.14 -3.11
CA GLY A 297 -19.86 31.36 -3.35
C GLY A 297 -19.25 32.64 -2.78
N GLY A 298 -19.80 33.78 -3.21
CA GLY A 298 -19.41 35.12 -2.73
C GLY A 298 -18.11 35.68 -3.34
N VAL A 299 -17.57 35.05 -4.39
CA VAL A 299 -16.41 35.51 -5.14
C VAL A 299 -16.53 35.17 -6.63
N ASP A 300 -16.02 36.05 -7.49
CA ASP A 300 -15.94 35.82 -8.95
C ASP A 300 -14.68 35.03 -9.34
N LYS A 301 -13.66 35.09 -8.49
CA LYS A 301 -12.36 34.43 -8.69
C LYS A 301 -11.97 33.65 -7.45
N ILE A 302 -11.27 32.55 -7.67
CA ILE A 302 -10.76 31.71 -6.58
C ILE A 302 -9.71 32.48 -5.81
N GLU A 303 -9.90 32.59 -4.50
CA GLU A 303 -8.95 33.28 -3.63
C GLU A 303 -8.93 32.74 -2.21
N PHE A 304 -7.79 32.87 -1.56
CA PHE A 304 -7.66 32.62 -0.14
C PHE A 304 -7.93 33.91 0.64
N ARG A 305 -8.85 33.84 1.62
CA ARG A 305 -9.16 34.94 2.53
C ARG A 305 -8.77 34.57 3.96
N LYS A 306 -8.11 35.49 4.65
CA LYS A 306 -7.81 35.34 6.08
C LYS A 306 -9.11 35.49 6.89
N GLY A 307 -9.42 34.49 7.71
CA GLY A 307 -10.49 34.54 8.70
C GLY A 307 -9.99 34.93 10.09
N SER A 308 -10.90 34.88 11.07
CA SER A 308 -10.57 35.00 12.49
C SER A 308 -9.88 33.72 13.02
N ASN A 309 -9.18 33.83 14.15
CA ASN A 309 -8.60 32.68 14.89
C ASN A 309 -7.70 31.74 14.08
N LYS A 310 -6.80 32.28 13.24
CA LYS A 310 -5.88 31.50 12.38
C LYS A 310 -6.61 30.55 11.40
N ASN A 311 -7.81 30.92 10.97
CA ASN A 311 -8.50 30.25 9.87
C ASN A 311 -8.22 30.95 8.54
N ILE A 312 -8.20 30.18 7.45
CA ILE A 312 -8.09 30.68 6.08
C ILE A 312 -9.18 29.99 5.25
N SER A 313 -10.06 30.78 4.66
CA SER A 313 -11.07 30.25 3.75
C SER A 313 -10.54 30.28 2.32
N LEU A 314 -10.50 29.13 1.66
CA LEU A 314 -10.43 29.05 0.21
C LEU A 314 -11.84 29.31 -0.34
N MET A 315 -12.04 30.49 -0.92
CA MET A 315 -13.29 30.88 -1.56
C MET A 315 -13.28 30.38 -3.00
N LEU A 316 -14.25 29.53 -3.33
CA LEU A 316 -14.49 29.05 -4.70
C LEU A 316 -15.72 29.77 -5.27
N PRO A 317 -15.72 30.14 -6.56
CA PRO A 317 -16.91 30.66 -7.22
C PRO A 317 -18.02 29.61 -7.18
N ASN A 318 -19.29 30.04 -7.27
CA ASN A 318 -20.40 29.10 -7.39
C ASN A 318 -20.17 28.22 -8.63
N SER A 319 -20.36 26.91 -8.49
CA SER A 319 -20.34 26.02 -9.65
C SER A 319 -21.48 26.43 -10.59
N GLU A 320 -21.14 26.86 -11.80
CA GLU A 320 -22.11 26.89 -12.92
C GLU A 320 -22.67 25.49 -13.20
#